data_AF-A0A1M6GYZ3-F1
#
_entry.id   AF-A0A1M6GYZ3-F1
#
_cell.length_a   1.000
_cell.length_b   1.000
_cell.length_c   1.000
_cell.angle_alpha   90.00
_cell.angle_beta   90.00
_cell.angle_gamma   90.00
#
_symmetry.space_group_name_H-M   'P 1'
#
loop_
_entity.id
_entity.type
_entity.pdbx_description
1 polymer ?
#
loop_
_entity_poly.entity_id
_entity_poly.type
_entity_poly.pdbx_seq_one_letter_code
_entity_poly.pdbx_strand_id
1 'polypeptide(L)'
;MQGYNSVEIKIAGKKYKVQTNENQEYIKKIEEMINSKIQQFKSTDKKFDSFSSLAFTTFIISDKYFKILDQLEKAKQIEKSAINPVEIKKLKEEKSNLVIDLERSTEEKDKLLQELIQKNSEFDILANKLTEYENMLKEKDEELAFMNEMNKELDDKFKKLSEDLFMIREESEETREIQMPLILEEVESSERKDIADSLLSQNESGRYVPDVSKLLDSLDIKEE
;
A
#
# COMPACT_ATOMS: atom_id res chain seq x y z
N MET A 1 43.40 37.99 -47.80
CA MET A 1 44.84 37.71 -47.98
C MET A 1 45.56 38.21 -46.75
N GLN A 2 46.00 37.32 -45.85
CA GLN A 2 46.84 37.73 -44.71
C GLN A 2 48.18 38.21 -45.25
N GLY A 3 48.50 39.48 -45.03
CA GLY A 3 49.73 40.09 -45.54
C GLY A 3 50.95 39.49 -44.87
N TYR A 4 51.94 39.07 -45.65
CA TYR A 4 53.24 38.66 -45.13
C TYR A 4 53.90 39.87 -44.44
N ASN A 5 54.27 39.71 -43.17
CA ASN A 5 55.07 40.68 -42.46
C ASN A 5 56.52 40.56 -42.92
N SER A 6 57.21 41.70 -42.98
CA SER A 6 58.62 41.71 -43.31
C SER A 6 59.46 41.93 -42.06
N VAL A 7 60.29 40.96 -41.73
CA VAL A 7 61.08 40.94 -40.50
C VAL A 7 62.57 40.89 -40.85
N GLU A 8 63.36 41.71 -40.16
CA GLU A 8 64.81 41.66 -40.27
C GLU A 8 65.39 40.63 -39.31
N ILE A 9 66.28 39.78 -39.81
CA ILE A 9 67.02 38.76 -39.05
C ILE A 9 68.53 38.89 -39.32
N LYS A 10 69.36 38.40 -38.41
CA LYS A 10 70.81 38.38 -38.56
C LYS A 10 71.37 36.95 -38.52
N ILE A 11 71.73 36.41 -39.68
CA ILE A 11 72.33 35.06 -39.78
C ILE A 11 73.82 35.19 -40.08
N ALA A 12 74.66 34.51 -39.29
CA ALA A 12 76.11 34.48 -39.46
C ALA A 12 76.76 35.89 -39.56
N GLY A 13 76.18 36.88 -38.86
CA GLY A 13 76.66 38.26 -38.87
C GLY A 13 76.08 39.15 -39.97
N LYS A 14 75.38 38.59 -40.97
CA LYS A 14 74.75 39.32 -42.07
C LYS A 14 73.26 39.54 -41.79
N LYS A 15 72.76 40.73 -42.12
CA LYS A 15 71.34 41.07 -41.99
C LYS A 15 70.57 40.64 -43.24
N TYR A 16 69.42 40.03 -43.05
CA TYR A 16 68.50 39.59 -44.09
C TYR A 16 67.09 40.05 -43.76
N LYS A 17 66.28 40.26 -44.80
CA LYS A 17 64.87 40.60 -44.68
C LYS A 17 64.04 39.42 -45.16
N VAL A 18 63.23 38.85 -44.27
CA VAL A 18 62.40 37.67 -44.54
C VAL A 18 60.93 38.08 -44.58
N GLN A 19 60.18 37.55 -45.54
CA GLN A 19 58.74 37.68 -45.61
C GLN A 19 58.10 36.43 -45.03
N THR A 20 57.25 36.60 -44.02
CA THR A 20 56.59 35.48 -43.34
C THR A 20 55.30 35.95 -42.66
N ASN A 21 54.36 35.03 -42.51
CA ASN A 21 53.12 35.22 -41.75
C ASN A 21 53.30 34.89 -40.26
N GLU A 22 54.49 34.43 -39.86
CA GLU A 22 54.80 34.07 -38.48
C GLU A 22 55.11 35.28 -37.59
N ASN A 23 54.98 35.10 -36.28
CA ASN A 23 55.25 36.16 -35.31
C ASN A 23 56.76 36.40 -35.10
N GLN A 24 57.12 37.60 -34.63
CA GLN A 24 58.53 37.99 -34.47
C GLN A 24 59.29 37.13 -33.45
N GLU A 25 58.62 36.67 -32.40
CA GLU A 25 59.24 35.82 -31.36
C GLU A 25 59.67 34.46 -31.94
N TYR A 26 58.81 33.83 -32.73
CA TYR A 26 59.10 32.58 -33.42
C TYR A 26 60.25 32.73 -34.42
N ILE A 27 60.25 33.83 -35.18
CA ILE A 27 61.33 34.13 -36.13
C ILE A 27 62.66 34.33 -35.42
N LYS A 28 62.68 35.02 -34.27
CA LYS A 28 63.89 35.16 -33.45
C LYS A 28 64.39 33.82 -32.93
N LYS A 29 63.50 32.92 -32.51
CA LYS A 29 63.88 31.54 -32.11
C LYS A 29 64.53 30.78 -33.26
N ILE A 30 64.03 30.91 -34.49
CA ILE A 30 64.66 30.32 -35.69
C ILE A 30 66.04 30.92 -35.92
N GLU A 31 66.18 32.24 -35.85
CA GLU A 31 67.45 32.94 -36.00
C GLU A 31 68.50 32.48 -34.98
N GLU A 32 68.11 32.40 -33.70
CA GLU A 32 68.96 31.91 -32.61
C GLU A 32 69.38 30.46 -32.83
N MET A 33 68.44 29.58 -33.22
CA MET A 33 68.72 28.17 -33.52
C MET A 33 69.74 28.03 -34.65
N ILE A 34 69.55 28.75 -35.76
CA ILE A 34 70.46 28.71 -36.92
C ILE A 34 71.85 29.20 -36.50
N ASN A 35 71.93 30.34 -35.82
CA ASN A 35 73.21 30.92 -35.39
C ASN A 35 73.94 30.02 -34.38
N SER A 36 73.22 29.43 -33.42
CA SER A 36 73.78 28.47 -32.47
C SER A 36 74.40 27.27 -33.20
N LYS A 37 73.71 26.74 -34.22
CA LYS A 37 74.21 25.60 -34.99
C LYS A 37 75.41 25.95 -35.87
N ILE A 38 75.40 27.13 -36.49
CA ILE A 38 76.55 27.65 -37.24
C ILE A 38 77.76 27.82 -36.33
N GLN A 39 77.57 28.39 -35.13
CA GLN A 39 78.64 28.55 -34.15
C GLN A 39 79.19 27.20 -33.68
N GLN A 40 78.33 26.20 -33.47
CA GLN A 40 78.75 24.84 -33.11
C GLN A 40 79.68 24.23 -34.16
N PHE A 41 79.39 24.38 -35.46
CA PHE A 41 80.29 23.86 -36.50
C PHE A 41 81.62 24.61 -36.56
N LYS A 42 81.57 25.95 -36.44
CA LYS A 42 82.79 26.79 -36.41
C LYS A 42 83.70 26.49 -35.21
N SER A 43 83.13 26.15 -34.06
CA SER A 43 83.90 25.83 -32.85
C SER A 43 84.45 24.40 -32.85
N THR A 44 83.85 23.49 -33.60
CA THR A 44 84.23 22.07 -33.64
C THR A 44 85.44 21.81 -34.54
N ASP A 45 85.54 22.45 -35.70
CA ASP A 45 86.68 22.29 -36.62
C ASP A 45 87.01 23.62 -37.33
N LYS A 46 88.29 24.01 -37.30
CA LYS A 46 88.81 25.23 -37.93
C LYS A 46 88.68 25.22 -39.46
N LYS A 47 88.39 24.07 -40.07
CA LYS A 47 88.11 23.94 -41.51
C LYS A 47 86.73 24.46 -41.91
N PHE A 48 85.81 24.66 -40.96
CA PHE A 48 84.51 25.23 -41.25
C PHE A 48 84.59 26.74 -41.43
N ASP A 49 84.65 27.17 -42.69
CA ASP A 49 84.42 28.56 -43.02
C ASP A 49 82.93 28.94 -42.85
N SER A 50 82.62 30.23 -43.00
CA SER A 50 81.25 30.73 -42.80
C SER A 50 80.24 30.11 -43.76
N PHE A 51 80.67 29.76 -44.97
CA PHE A 51 79.80 29.17 -45.99
C PHE A 51 79.54 27.68 -45.71
N SER A 52 80.58 26.90 -45.43
CA SER A 52 80.46 25.47 -45.09
C SER A 52 79.63 25.28 -43.83
N SER A 53 79.82 26.12 -42.81
CA SER A 53 79.02 26.07 -41.58
C SER A 53 77.53 26.28 -41.85
N LEU A 54 77.21 27.22 -42.75
CA LEU A 54 75.84 27.50 -43.17
C LEU A 54 75.27 26.33 -43.98
N ALA A 55 76.01 25.82 -44.97
CA ALA A 55 75.59 24.70 -45.81
C ALA A 55 75.29 23.43 -44.99
N PHE A 56 76.17 23.07 -44.05
CA PHE A 56 75.94 21.94 -43.15
C PHE A 56 74.78 22.18 -42.19
N THR A 57 74.61 23.41 -41.68
CA THR A 57 73.45 23.77 -40.86
C THR A 57 72.14 23.59 -41.63
N THR A 58 72.08 24.09 -42.86
CA THR A 58 70.92 23.91 -43.74
C THR A 58 70.64 22.44 -44.02
N PHE A 59 71.68 21.64 -44.30
CA PHE A 59 71.53 20.20 -44.53
C PHE A 59 70.94 19.49 -43.32
N ILE A 60 71.46 19.72 -42.11
CA ILE A 60 70.97 19.09 -40.89
C ILE A 60 69.53 19.52 -40.56
N ILE A 61 69.19 20.79 -40.73
CA ILE A 61 67.82 21.27 -40.52
C ILE A 61 66.87 20.59 -41.51
N SER A 62 67.29 20.47 -42.78
CA SER A 62 66.49 19.81 -43.82
C SER A 62 66.31 18.32 -43.53
N ASP A 63 67.36 17.60 -43.14
CA ASP A 63 67.29 16.19 -42.74
C ASP A 63 66.32 15.97 -41.57
N LYS A 64 66.40 16.80 -40.53
CA LYS A 64 65.45 16.76 -39.41
C LYS A 64 64.02 17.04 -39.85
N TYR A 65 63.83 18.03 -40.71
CA TYR A 65 62.52 18.38 -41.25
C TYR A 65 61.90 17.20 -42.03
N PHE A 66 62.65 16.58 -42.93
CA PHE A 66 62.18 15.42 -43.68
C PHE A 66 61.87 14.21 -42.78
N LYS A 67 62.68 13.96 -41.74
CA LYS A 67 62.39 12.90 -40.76
C LYS A 67 61.10 13.15 -39.98
N ILE A 68 60.84 14.39 -39.58
CA ILE A 68 59.60 14.75 -38.87
C ILE A 68 58.40 14.62 -39.81
N LEU A 69 58.53 15.02 -41.08
CA LEU A 69 57.47 14.84 -42.08
C LEU A 69 57.09 13.37 -42.26
N ASP A 70 58.08 12.49 -42.44
CA ASP A 70 57.85 11.04 -42.57
C ASP A 70 57.17 10.44 -41.32
N GLN A 71 57.62 10.84 -40.13
CA GLN A 71 56.97 10.42 -38.87
C GLN A 71 55.52 10.90 -38.77
N LEU A 72 55.24 12.14 -39.16
CA LEU A 72 53.91 12.72 -39.15
C LEU A 72 52.97 12.00 -40.14
N GLU A 73 53.48 11.63 -41.31
CA GLU A 73 52.71 10.88 -42.30
C GLU A 73 52.37 9.46 -41.81
N LYS A 74 53.34 8.78 -41.20
CA LYS A 74 53.12 7.47 -40.54
C LYS A 74 52.10 7.57 -39.41
N ALA A 75 52.19 8.58 -38.55
CA ALA A 75 51.23 8.80 -37.48
C ALA A 75 49.79 8.99 -38.01
N LYS A 76 49.61 9.76 -39.08
CA LYS A 76 48.31 9.94 -39.74
C LYS A 76 47.76 8.64 -40.33
N GLN A 77 48.61 7.78 -40.88
CA GLN A 77 48.18 6.47 -41.39
C GLN A 77 47.77 5.53 -40.26
N ILE A 78 48.49 5.55 -39.14
CA ILE A 78 48.11 4.79 -37.93
C ILE A 78 46.78 5.28 -37.39
N GLU A 79 46.57 6.59 -37.27
CA GLU A 79 45.30 7.16 -36.80
C GLU A 79 44.12 6.74 -37.69
N LYS A 80 44.29 6.76 -39.02
CA LYS A 80 43.28 6.31 -39.99
C LYS A 80 43.00 4.81 -39.94
N SER A 81 43.97 3.99 -39.53
CA SER A 81 43.81 2.53 -39.44
C SER A 81 43.34 2.06 -38.06
N ALA A 82 43.70 2.78 -37.00
CA ALA A 82 43.25 2.53 -35.64
C ALA A 82 41.78 2.95 -35.43
N ILE A 83 41.33 3.98 -36.15
CA ILE A 83 39.93 4.40 -36.14
C ILE A 83 39.20 3.66 -37.26
N ASN A 84 38.57 2.53 -36.93
CA ASN A 84 37.68 1.86 -37.87
C ASN A 84 36.35 2.63 -37.95
N PRO A 85 36.06 3.37 -39.04
CA PRO A 85 34.86 4.19 -39.14
C PRO A 85 33.57 3.35 -39.11
N VAL A 86 33.66 2.07 -39.49
CA VAL A 86 32.54 1.11 -39.41
C VAL A 86 32.22 0.79 -37.96
N GLU A 87 33.23 0.60 -37.13
CA GLU A 87 33.08 0.28 -35.71
C GLU A 87 32.53 1.48 -34.93
N ILE A 88 33.00 2.70 -35.24
CA ILE A 88 32.41 3.93 -34.68
C ILE A 88 30.93 4.06 -35.06
N LYS A 89 30.54 3.75 -36.30
CA LYS A 89 29.13 3.78 -36.71
C LYS A 89 28.32 2.77 -35.93
N LYS A 90 28.79 1.52 -35.84
CA LYS A 90 28.12 0.47 -35.06
C LYS A 90 27.93 0.86 -33.60
N LEU A 91 28.99 1.37 -32.96
CA LEU A 91 28.92 1.83 -31.56
C LEU A 91 27.93 3.00 -31.38
N LYS A 92 27.82 3.90 -32.36
CA LYS A 92 26.83 4.98 -32.33
C LYS A 92 25.41 4.48 -32.49
N GLU A 93 25.18 3.54 -33.40
CA GLU A 93 23.87 2.89 -33.59
C GLU A 93 23.46 2.10 -32.35
N GLU A 94 24.37 1.31 -31.79
CA GLU A 94 24.15 0.55 -30.56
C GLU A 94 23.84 1.47 -29.38
N LYS A 95 24.61 2.56 -29.20
CA LYS A 95 24.31 3.59 -28.20
C LYS A 95 22.92 4.19 -28.40
N SER A 96 22.53 4.47 -29.65
CA SER A 96 21.21 5.02 -29.97
C SER A 96 20.10 4.05 -29.59
N ASN A 97 20.28 2.76 -29.88
CA ASN A 97 19.29 1.73 -29.52
C ASN A 97 19.19 1.57 -28.00
N LEU A 98 20.32 1.54 -27.30
CA LEU A 98 20.35 1.46 -25.83
C LEU A 98 19.65 2.64 -25.17
N VAL A 99 19.72 3.85 -25.74
CA VAL A 99 18.99 5.02 -25.25
C VAL A 99 17.47 4.82 -25.40
N ILE A 100 17.02 4.32 -26.56
CA ILE A 100 15.60 4.05 -26.81
C ILE A 100 15.07 2.98 -25.84
N ASP A 101 15.83 1.92 -25.63
CA ASP A 101 15.43 0.85 -24.70
C ASP A 101 15.39 1.33 -23.25
N LEU A 102 16.33 2.20 -22.86
CA LEU A 102 16.32 2.85 -21.55
C LEU A 102 15.08 3.72 -21.38
N GLU A 103 14.74 4.56 -22.36
CA GLU A 103 13.54 5.40 -22.34
C GLU A 103 12.26 4.55 -22.18
N ARG A 104 12.12 3.48 -22.97
CA ARG A 104 10.98 2.55 -22.84
C ARG A 104 10.89 1.92 -21.46
N SER A 105 12.00 1.43 -20.93
CA SER A 105 12.03 0.82 -19.60
C SER A 105 11.68 1.83 -18.50
N THR A 106 12.11 3.09 -18.65
CA THR A 106 11.72 4.16 -17.71
C THR A 106 10.23 4.48 -17.77
N GLU A 107 9.63 4.54 -18.96
CA GLU A 107 8.18 4.75 -19.12
C GLU A 107 7.36 3.61 -18.50
N GLU A 108 7.77 2.36 -18.71
CA GLU A 108 7.11 1.19 -18.09
C GLU A 108 7.22 1.22 -16.57
N LYS A 109 8.39 1.54 -16.03
CA LYS A 109 8.60 1.71 -14.58
C LYS A 109 7.66 2.77 -14.01
N ASP A 110 7.50 3.90 -14.71
CA ASP A 110 6.66 5.00 -14.23
C ASP A 110 5.17 4.64 -14.27
N LYS A 111 4.71 3.90 -15.29
CA LYS A 111 3.35 3.34 -15.33
C LYS A 111 3.09 2.39 -14.18
N LEU A 112 3.99 1.44 -13.94
CA LEU A 112 3.87 0.48 -12.84
C LEU A 112 3.87 1.18 -11.47
N LEU A 113 4.67 2.24 -11.31
CA LEU A 113 4.68 3.03 -10.09
C LEU A 113 3.34 3.74 -9.86
N GLN A 114 2.72 4.30 -10.91
CA GLN A 114 1.41 4.93 -10.82
C GLN A 114 0.32 3.90 -10.45
N GLU A 115 0.32 2.73 -11.09
CA GLU A 115 -0.61 1.64 -10.75
C GLU A 115 -0.47 1.19 -9.30
N LEU A 116 0.77 1.09 -8.80
CA LEU A 116 1.05 0.71 -7.42
C LEU A 116 0.53 1.76 -6.43
N ILE A 117 0.73 3.05 -6.71
CA ILE A 117 0.19 4.15 -5.89
C ILE A 117 -1.34 4.09 -5.86
N GLN A 118 -1.98 3.87 -7.01
CA GLN A 118 -3.44 3.75 -7.09
C GLN A 118 -3.94 2.53 -6.29
N LYS A 119 -3.27 1.37 -6.43
CA LYS A 119 -3.65 0.19 -5.65
C LYS A 119 -3.47 0.39 -4.16
N ASN A 120 -2.41 1.08 -3.75
CA ASN A 120 -2.18 1.36 -2.33
C ASN A 120 -3.28 2.28 -1.76
N SER A 121 -3.72 3.30 -2.50
CA SER A 121 -4.82 4.15 -2.04
C SER A 121 -6.16 3.41 -2.01
N GLU A 122 -6.42 2.52 -2.97
CA GLU A 122 -7.59 1.61 -2.92
C GLU A 122 -7.55 0.73 -1.66
N PHE A 123 -6.37 0.19 -1.31
CA PHE A 123 -6.18 -0.58 -0.07
C PHE A 123 -6.46 0.24 1.18
N ASP A 124 -5.97 1.48 1.26
CA ASP A 124 -6.23 2.36 2.41
C ASP A 124 -7.74 2.64 2.58
N ILE A 125 -8.46 2.87 1.47
CA ILE A 125 -9.91 3.06 1.49
C ILE A 125 -10.62 1.78 1.97
N LEU A 126 -10.22 0.62 1.48
CA LEU A 126 -10.82 -0.66 1.88
C LEU A 126 -10.53 -0.97 3.36
N ALA A 127 -9.33 -0.68 3.85
CA ALA A 127 -8.96 -0.86 5.24
C ALA A 127 -9.81 0.01 6.18
N ASN A 128 -10.07 1.27 5.80
CA ASN A 128 -10.97 2.15 6.54
C ASN A 128 -12.40 1.60 6.59
N LYS A 129 -12.93 1.16 5.44
CA LYS A 129 -14.27 0.53 5.38
C LYS A 129 -14.36 -0.75 6.20
N LEU A 130 -13.30 -1.56 6.21
CA LEU A 130 -13.26 -2.77 7.02
C LEU A 130 -13.38 -2.43 8.51
N THR A 131 -12.62 -1.42 8.96
CA THR A 131 -12.70 -0.91 10.33
C THR A 131 -14.11 -0.41 10.68
N GLU A 132 -14.78 0.31 9.77
CA GLU A 132 -16.16 0.75 9.95
C GLU A 132 -17.13 -0.43 10.10
N TYR A 133 -17.01 -1.45 9.25
CA TYR A 133 -17.83 -2.66 9.34
C TYR A 133 -17.58 -3.45 10.63
N GLU A 134 -16.34 -3.55 11.08
CA GLU A 134 -15.97 -4.19 12.35
C GLU A 134 -16.59 -3.47 13.55
N ASN A 135 -16.58 -2.13 13.55
CA ASN A 135 -17.23 -1.35 14.60
C ASN A 135 -18.75 -1.54 14.61
N MET A 136 -19.41 -1.49 13.45
CA MET A 136 -20.85 -1.73 13.36
C MET A 136 -21.22 -3.15 13.80
N LEU A 137 -20.41 -4.15 13.46
CA LEU A 137 -20.63 -5.53 13.89
C LEU A 137 -20.57 -5.63 15.42
N LYS A 138 -19.58 -4.99 16.03
CA LYS A 138 -19.43 -4.94 17.49
C LYS A 138 -20.63 -4.28 18.16
N GLU A 139 -21.12 -3.14 17.64
CA GLU A 139 -22.32 -2.48 18.15
C GLU A 139 -23.55 -3.39 18.07
N LYS A 140 -23.70 -4.15 16.98
CA LYS A 140 -24.80 -5.12 16.82
C LYS A 140 -24.68 -6.32 17.74
N ASP A 141 -23.48 -6.80 18.02
CA ASP A 141 -23.25 -7.85 19.00
C ASP A 141 -23.61 -7.39 20.42
N GLU A 142 -23.27 -6.13 20.77
CA GLU A 142 -23.66 -5.51 22.05
C GLU A 142 -25.19 -5.35 22.16
N GLU A 143 -25.87 -4.90 21.10
CA GLU A 143 -27.33 -4.79 21.03
C GLU A 143 -28.02 -6.16 21.18
N LEU A 144 -27.51 -7.19 20.51
CA LEU A 144 -28.00 -8.56 20.64
C LEU A 144 -27.82 -9.11 22.05
N ALA A 145 -26.67 -8.86 22.69
CA ALA A 145 -26.41 -9.27 24.05
C ALA A 145 -27.43 -8.66 25.02
N PHE A 146 -27.69 -7.35 24.89
CA PHE A 146 -28.69 -6.65 25.68
C PHE A 146 -30.10 -7.21 25.46
N MET A 147 -30.50 -7.44 24.20
CA MET A 147 -31.81 -7.99 23.89
C MET A 147 -32.00 -9.41 24.43
N ASN A 148 -30.95 -10.24 24.39
CA ASN A 148 -30.98 -11.58 24.99
C ASN A 148 -31.13 -11.54 26.51
N GLU A 149 -30.47 -10.60 27.20
CA GLU A 149 -30.62 -10.40 28.64
C GLU A 149 -32.05 -9.99 29.01
N MET A 150 -32.62 -9.04 28.27
CA MET A 150 -34.01 -8.61 28.46
C MET A 150 -35.02 -9.74 28.21
N ASN A 151 -34.81 -10.56 27.17
CA ASN A 151 -35.66 -11.72 26.90
C ASN A 151 -35.60 -12.74 28.04
N LYS A 152 -34.41 -12.98 28.61
CA LYS A 152 -34.25 -13.85 29.77
C LYS A 152 -35.00 -13.32 30.99
N GLU A 153 -34.94 -12.02 31.26
CA GLU A 153 -35.72 -11.41 32.34
C GLU A 153 -37.24 -11.56 32.13
N LEU A 154 -37.70 -11.42 30.89
CA LEU A 154 -39.10 -11.63 30.53
C LEU A 154 -39.52 -13.09 30.76
N ASP A 155 -38.71 -14.05 30.31
CA ASP A 155 -38.96 -15.48 30.53
C ASP A 155 -39.03 -15.81 32.04
N ASP A 156 -38.11 -15.27 32.85
CA ASP A 156 -38.13 -15.43 34.31
C ASP A 156 -39.41 -14.85 34.94
N LYS A 157 -39.87 -13.68 34.46
CA LYS A 157 -41.14 -13.08 34.91
C LYS A 157 -42.35 -13.90 34.48
N PHE A 158 -42.39 -14.40 33.25
CA PHE A 158 -43.45 -15.27 32.75
C PHE A 158 -43.54 -16.56 33.56
N LYS A 159 -42.40 -17.14 33.93
CA LYS A 159 -42.34 -18.33 34.76
C LYS A 159 -42.94 -18.08 36.15
N LYS A 160 -42.52 -17.00 36.83
CA LYS A 160 -43.11 -16.60 38.12
C LYS A 160 -44.61 -16.37 38.03
N LEU A 161 -45.06 -15.63 37.02
CA LEU A 161 -46.49 -15.37 36.83
C LEU A 161 -47.28 -16.66 36.60
N SER A 162 -46.70 -17.63 35.88
CA SER A 162 -47.32 -18.94 35.67
C SER A 162 -47.40 -19.76 36.95
N GLU A 163 -46.37 -19.69 37.80
CA GLU A 163 -46.35 -20.29 39.15
C GLU A 163 -47.41 -19.64 40.06
N ASP A 164 -47.48 -18.31 40.09
CA ASP A 164 -48.49 -17.57 40.85
C ASP A 164 -49.92 -17.91 40.41
N LEU A 165 -50.16 -17.99 39.09
CA LEU A 165 -51.46 -18.40 38.54
C LEU A 165 -51.83 -19.83 38.94
N PHE A 166 -50.85 -20.73 39.03
CA PHE A 166 -51.08 -22.09 39.49
C PHE A 166 -51.49 -22.10 40.98
N MET A 167 -50.76 -21.39 41.84
CA MET A 167 -51.07 -21.30 43.27
C MET A 167 -52.47 -20.72 43.51
N ILE A 168 -52.81 -19.62 42.83
CA ILE A 168 -54.15 -18.99 42.94
C ILE A 168 -55.25 -19.96 42.51
N ARG A 169 -55.00 -20.76 41.46
CA ARG A 169 -55.96 -21.76 40.99
C ARG A 169 -56.14 -22.87 42.03
N GLU A 170 -55.06 -23.36 42.61
CA GLU A 170 -55.09 -24.38 43.67
C GLU A 170 -55.86 -23.87 44.89
N GLU A 171 -55.54 -22.68 45.40
CA GLU A 171 -56.26 -22.03 46.49
C GLU A 171 -57.75 -21.81 46.17
N SER A 172 -58.08 -21.47 44.93
CA SER A 172 -59.47 -21.34 44.48
C SER A 172 -60.20 -22.69 44.42
N GLU A 173 -59.53 -23.77 44.05
CA GLU A 173 -60.08 -25.13 44.07
C GLU A 173 -60.31 -25.59 45.51
N GLU A 174 -59.35 -25.38 46.42
CA GLU A 174 -59.50 -25.65 47.86
C GLU A 174 -60.66 -24.85 48.48
N THR A 175 -60.74 -23.55 48.17
CA THR A 175 -61.84 -22.69 48.65
C THR A 175 -63.19 -23.21 48.17
N ARG A 176 -63.26 -23.69 46.92
CA ARG A 176 -64.47 -24.28 46.34
C ARG A 176 -64.85 -25.60 47.02
N GLU A 177 -63.86 -26.45 47.31
CA GLU A 177 -64.07 -27.71 48.03
C GLU A 177 -64.53 -27.50 49.48
N ILE A 178 -64.11 -26.43 50.14
CA ILE A 178 -64.57 -26.10 51.50
C ILE A 178 -65.94 -25.43 51.48
N GLN A 179 -66.20 -24.51 50.55
CA GLN A 179 -67.46 -23.77 50.50
C GLN A 179 -68.64 -24.61 50.00
N MET A 180 -68.41 -25.55 49.08
CA MET A 180 -69.50 -26.33 48.47
C MET A 180 -70.25 -27.25 49.48
N PRO A 181 -69.57 -27.97 50.39
CA PRO A 181 -70.23 -28.70 51.49
C PRO A 181 -70.97 -27.79 52.47
N LEU A 182 -70.40 -26.63 52.83
CA LEU A 182 -71.05 -25.66 53.72
C LEU A 182 -72.34 -25.10 53.10
N ILE A 183 -72.31 -24.79 51.80
CA ILE A 183 -73.50 -24.34 51.06
C ILE A 183 -74.52 -25.46 50.96
N LEU A 184 -74.10 -26.70 50.70
CA LEU A 184 -75.01 -27.85 50.66
C LEU A 184 -75.64 -28.13 52.02
N GLU A 185 -74.88 -27.99 53.11
CA GLU A 185 -75.38 -28.16 54.49
C GLU A 185 -76.37 -27.04 54.87
N GLU A 186 -76.11 -25.79 54.46
CA GLU A 186 -77.06 -24.68 54.62
C GLU A 186 -78.34 -24.88 53.79
N VAL A 187 -78.23 -25.37 52.55
CA VAL A 187 -79.38 -25.67 51.69
C VAL A 187 -80.19 -26.83 52.26
N GLU A 188 -79.57 -27.93 52.66
CA GLU A 188 -80.27 -29.05 53.30
C GLU A 188 -80.88 -28.65 54.65
N SER A 189 -80.21 -27.79 55.43
CA SER A 189 -80.75 -27.20 56.65
C SER A 189 -82.01 -26.36 56.38
N SER A 190 -81.97 -25.53 55.33
CA SER A 190 -83.12 -24.73 54.88
C SER A 190 -84.26 -25.61 54.38
N GLU A 191 -83.99 -26.62 53.54
CA GLU A 191 -84.99 -27.55 53.05
C GLU A 191 -85.62 -28.37 54.18
N ARG A 192 -84.81 -28.84 55.15
CA ARG A 192 -85.31 -29.52 56.36
C ARG A 192 -86.23 -28.61 57.17
N LYS A 193 -85.92 -27.32 57.26
CA LYS A 193 -86.75 -26.32 57.94
C LYS A 193 -88.06 -26.07 57.18
N ASP A 194 -88.00 -25.92 55.86
CA ASP A 194 -89.19 -25.74 55.01
C ASP A 194 -90.11 -26.98 55.04
N ILE A 195 -89.54 -28.18 55.09
CA ILE A 195 -90.30 -29.44 55.28
C ILE A 195 -90.94 -29.48 56.67
N ALA A 196 -90.20 -29.11 57.73
CA ALA A 196 -90.73 -29.07 59.09
C ALA A 196 -91.89 -28.07 59.23
N ASP A 197 -91.75 -26.88 58.63
CA ASP A 197 -92.79 -25.85 58.60
C ASP A 197 -94.02 -26.31 57.78
N SER A 198 -93.80 -27.03 56.67
CA SER A 198 -94.88 -27.64 55.88
C SER A 198 -95.63 -28.73 56.67
N LEU A 199 -94.92 -29.62 57.36
CA LEU A 199 -95.49 -30.67 58.21
C LEU A 199 -96.25 -30.10 59.42
N LEU A 200 -95.76 -29.00 60.00
CA LEU A 200 -96.47 -28.25 61.04
C LEU A 200 -97.79 -27.68 60.51
N SER A 201 -97.81 -27.10 59.30
CA SER A 201 -99.05 -26.58 58.69
C SER A 201 -100.07 -27.68 58.34
N GLN A 202 -99.62 -28.89 58.01
CA GLN A 202 -100.50 -30.04 57.74
C GLN A 202 -101.09 -30.64 59.02
N ASN A 203 -100.39 -30.54 60.16
CA ASN A 203 -100.92 -30.94 61.46
C ASN A 203 -101.99 -29.97 62.00
N GLU A 204 -101.85 -28.66 61.73
CA GLU A 204 -102.87 -27.66 62.12
C GLU A 204 -104.17 -27.78 61.29
N SER A 205 -104.14 -28.45 60.13
CA SER A 205 -105.30 -28.67 59.25
C SER A 205 -106.01 -30.02 59.43
N GLY A 206 -105.62 -30.83 60.41
CA GLY A 206 -106.43 -31.93 60.95
C GLY A 206 -106.63 -33.16 60.05
N ARG A 207 -105.70 -33.46 59.13
CA ARG A 207 -105.74 -34.68 58.31
C ARG A 207 -104.35 -35.31 58.11
N TYR A 208 -103.76 -35.87 59.16
CA TYR A 208 -102.85 -37.02 59.03
C TYR A 208 -102.72 -37.79 60.35
N VAL A 209 -102.94 -39.10 60.30
CA VAL A 209 -102.55 -40.05 61.35
C VAL A 209 -101.35 -40.81 60.77
N PRO A 210 -100.14 -40.70 61.33
CA PRO A 210 -99.02 -41.50 60.87
C PRO A 210 -99.28 -42.97 61.22
N ASP A 211 -99.44 -43.81 60.19
CA ASP A 211 -99.39 -45.26 60.33
C ASP A 211 -97.93 -45.66 60.54
N VAL A 212 -97.55 -45.83 61.81
CA VAL A 212 -96.19 -46.13 62.28
C VAL A 212 -95.70 -47.50 61.76
N SER A 213 -96.54 -48.28 61.09
CA SER A 213 -96.18 -49.59 60.54
C SER A 213 -95.41 -49.57 59.21
N LYS A 214 -95.27 -48.42 58.53
CA LYS A 214 -94.50 -48.30 57.26
C LYS A 214 -93.19 -47.51 57.33
N LEU A 215 -92.83 -47.00 58.51
CA LEU A 215 -91.57 -46.27 58.74
C LEU A 215 -90.41 -47.18 59.19
N LEU A 216 -90.64 -48.48 59.33
CA LEU A 216 -89.64 -49.47 59.74
C LEU A 216 -89.11 -50.36 58.59
N ASP A 217 -89.66 -50.26 57.38
CA ASP A 217 -89.23 -51.08 56.22
C ASP A 217 -88.21 -50.38 55.28
N SER A 218 -87.82 -49.14 55.56
CA SER A 218 -86.78 -48.41 54.79
C SER A 218 -85.51 -48.11 55.59
N LEU A 219 -85.40 -48.65 56.81
CA LEU A 219 -84.16 -48.67 57.58
C LEU A 219 -83.44 -49.99 57.31
N ASP A 220 -82.85 -50.09 56.12
CA ASP A 220 -81.82 -51.09 55.82
C ASP A 220 -80.53 -50.66 56.56
N ILE A 221 -80.57 -50.76 57.89
CA ILE A 221 -79.38 -50.73 58.75
C ILE A 221 -78.73 -52.10 58.55
N LYS A 222 -77.88 -52.21 57.54
CA LYS A 222 -76.83 -53.21 57.55
C LYS A 222 -75.72 -52.72 58.45
N GLU A 223 -75.64 -53.33 59.62
CA GLU A 223 -74.41 -53.42 60.40
C GLU A 223 -73.36 -54.20 59.58
N GLU A 224 -72.35 -53.50 59.07
CA GLU A 224 -70.94 -53.93 58.97
C GLU A 224 -70.04 -52.70 58.79
#